data_AF-A0A9D2RD70-F1
#
_entry.id   AF-A0A9D2RD70-F1
#
_cell.length_a   1.000
_cell.length_b   1.000
_cell.length_c   1.000
_cell.angle_alpha   90.00
_cell.angle_beta   90.00
_cell.angle_gamma   90.00
#
_symmetry.space_group_name_H-M   'P 1'
#
loop_
_entity.id
_entity.type
_entity.pdbx_description
1 polymer ?
#
loop_
_entity_poly.entity_id
_entity_poly.type
_entity_poly.pdbx_seq_one_letter_code
_entity_poly.pdbx_strand_id
1 'polypeptide(L)'
;MKEDRVLKIYGFLHLWLFTVGILLVLLDVGGLLDRESAGKLLFLFLPLLVFREVSVRGKKIWSYLGVAVLFGCAFWFLGRNRGESMCLLLGICFFIFLFFYERVSGNREGFFRPSYGCIAAFVLEYVFCLVCGSEKVSGIFLILTGCYWLLALWGKNRERFLKYCEDYENLYRFPRQRIAYGNRLMLIFLTGLTVGCMFFLPFLGIDRCVWAVLNLLRRILAMLLSGSREAEAPERLFPEDMGFQPMMLEPAQKASPLLEAIWKILERICTVAVAAAAIAGCCAFLYWIYKKYNNQTAENGDILEKLDKSGKEKRESLKLQNRFRRSFFSGWSPNSRIRKYYRQKICRNGKPAETNTPWEMEEQAGMTAGKDREEFHKLYEQARYGNVPCTQEDARRMKGLERVDFL
;
A
#
# COMPACT_ATOMS: atom_id res chain seq x y z
N MET A 1 12.20 11.17 10.63
CA MET A 1 12.94 12.37 10.20
C MET A 1 12.13 13.62 10.52
N LYS A 2 12.68 14.59 11.28
CA LYS A 2 12.08 15.95 11.32
C LYS A 2 12.15 16.49 9.89
N GLU A 3 11.01 16.73 9.25
CA GLU A 3 10.98 17.16 7.85
C GLU A 3 11.76 18.47 7.66
N ASP A 4 12.86 18.41 6.92
CA ASP A 4 13.68 19.57 6.59
C ASP A 4 12.86 20.55 5.73
N ARG A 5 12.75 21.81 6.17
CA ARG A 5 11.95 22.83 5.48
C ARG A 5 12.43 23.09 4.05
N VAL A 6 13.73 22.95 3.79
CA VAL A 6 14.31 23.20 2.47
C VAL A 6 13.94 22.08 1.50
N LEU A 7 14.01 20.82 1.93
CA LEU A 7 13.53 19.69 1.14
C LEU A 7 12.04 19.80 0.80
N LYS A 8 11.22 20.34 1.72
CA LYS A 8 9.80 20.62 1.44
C LYS A 8 9.62 21.62 0.30
N ILE A 9 10.39 22.70 0.30
CA ILE A 9 10.34 23.73 -0.75
C ILE A 9 10.76 23.11 -2.10
N TYR A 10 11.82 22.31 -2.12
CA TYR A 10 12.27 21.65 -3.35
C TYR A 10 11.23 20.69 -3.92
N GLY A 11 10.50 19.96 -3.09
CA GLY A 11 9.43 19.10 -3.59
C GLY A 11 8.22 19.86 -4.13
N PHE A 12 7.89 21.03 -3.56
CA PHE A 12 6.85 21.89 -4.15
C PHE A 12 7.28 22.44 -5.51
N LEU A 13 8.52 22.94 -5.60
CA LEU A 13 9.08 23.39 -6.87
C LEU A 13 9.13 22.26 -7.90
N HIS A 14 9.45 21.04 -7.48
CA HIS A 14 9.49 19.85 -8.34
C HIS A 14 8.13 19.58 -8.98
N LEU A 15 7.08 19.44 -8.16
CA LEU A 15 5.73 19.15 -8.65
C LEU A 15 5.16 20.28 -9.50
N TRP A 16 5.42 21.52 -9.10
CA TRP A 16 5.00 22.67 -9.87
C TRP A 16 5.69 22.72 -11.24
N LEU A 17 7.02 22.60 -11.30
CA LEU A 17 7.76 22.67 -12.55
C LEU A 17 7.41 21.51 -13.48
N PHE A 18 7.22 20.30 -12.93
CA PHE A 18 6.78 19.11 -13.67
C PHE A 18 5.39 19.28 -14.29
N THR A 19 4.42 19.77 -13.52
CA THR A 19 3.06 20.00 -14.03
C THR A 19 3.00 21.13 -15.05
N VAL A 20 3.72 22.23 -14.81
CA VAL A 20 3.80 23.35 -15.75
C VAL A 20 4.44 22.90 -17.07
N GLY A 21 5.50 22.07 -17.04
CA GLY A 21 6.13 21.53 -18.24
C GLY A 21 5.13 20.79 -19.14
N ILE A 22 4.42 19.81 -18.58
CA ILE A 22 3.41 19.03 -19.32
C ILE A 22 2.29 19.93 -19.87
N LEU A 23 1.79 20.87 -19.05
CA LEU A 23 0.71 21.76 -19.47
C LEU A 23 1.13 22.75 -20.56
N LEU A 24 2.39 23.20 -20.56
CA LEU A 24 2.94 24.04 -21.63
C LEU A 24 2.95 23.30 -22.98
N VAL A 25 3.34 22.02 -23.00
CA VAL A 25 3.26 21.20 -24.23
C VAL A 25 1.81 21.09 -24.72
N LEU A 26 0.87 20.79 -23.81
CA LEU A 26 -0.54 20.65 -24.16
C LEU A 26 -1.15 21.95 -24.72
N LEU A 27 -0.78 23.10 -24.15
CA LEU A 27 -1.22 24.40 -24.65
C LEU A 27 -0.59 24.74 -26.01
N ASP A 28 0.67 24.39 -26.24
CA ASP A 28 1.35 24.59 -27.52
C ASP A 28 0.71 23.74 -28.63
N VAL A 29 0.50 22.44 -28.38
CA VAL A 29 -0.18 21.54 -29.32
C VAL A 29 -1.61 22.00 -29.62
N GLY A 30 -2.30 22.57 -28.63
CA GLY A 30 -3.62 23.15 -28.79
C GLY A 30 -3.65 24.48 -29.55
N GLY A 31 -2.49 25.09 -29.85
CA GLY A 31 -2.41 26.43 -30.43
C GLY A 31 -2.96 27.53 -29.51
N LEU A 32 -2.98 27.29 -28.20
CA LEU A 32 -3.57 28.16 -27.18
C LEU A 32 -2.51 28.84 -26.29
N LEU A 33 -1.24 28.73 -26.68
CA LEU A 33 -0.11 29.23 -25.92
C LEU A 33 0.07 30.76 -26.12
N ASP A 34 -0.56 31.52 -25.23
CA ASP A 34 -0.35 32.97 -25.09
C ASP A 34 0.42 33.30 -23.80
N ARG A 35 1.00 34.51 -23.74
CA ARG A 35 1.69 35.03 -22.54
C ARG A 35 0.78 35.05 -21.31
N GLU A 36 -0.51 35.35 -21.50
CA GLU A 36 -1.51 35.30 -20.44
C GLU A 36 -1.81 33.86 -19.99
N SER A 37 -1.96 32.93 -20.93
CA SER A 37 -2.17 31.50 -20.64
C SER A 37 -1.00 30.92 -19.85
N ALA A 38 0.24 31.25 -20.23
CA ALA A 38 1.45 30.87 -19.50
C ALA A 38 1.50 31.52 -18.10
N GLY A 39 1.07 32.77 -17.96
CA GLY A 39 0.96 33.45 -16.66
C GLY A 39 -0.03 32.76 -15.72
N LYS A 40 -1.13 32.21 -16.25
CA LYS A 40 -2.13 31.50 -15.43
C LYS A 40 -1.60 30.19 -14.84
N LEU A 41 -0.64 29.53 -15.50
CA LEU A 41 0.02 28.33 -14.96
C LEU A 41 0.78 28.61 -13.66
N LEU A 42 1.22 29.86 -13.43
CA LEU A 42 1.85 30.24 -12.15
C LEU A 42 0.88 30.05 -10.97
N PHE A 43 -0.43 30.26 -11.19
CA PHE A 43 -1.44 30.10 -10.14
C PHE A 43 -1.61 28.64 -9.67
N LEU A 44 -1.13 27.64 -10.44
CA LEU A 44 -1.15 26.24 -10.03
C LEU A 44 -0.29 25.95 -8.79
N PHE A 45 0.58 26.88 -8.40
CA PHE A 45 1.31 26.77 -7.14
C PHE A 45 0.38 26.80 -5.91
N LEU A 46 -0.73 27.54 -5.98
CA LEU A 46 -1.68 27.67 -4.88
C LEU A 46 -2.45 26.37 -4.58
N PRO A 47 -3.12 25.71 -5.56
CA PRO A 47 -3.76 24.43 -5.30
C PRO A 47 -2.74 23.37 -4.85
N LEU A 48 -1.51 23.37 -5.38
CA LEU A 48 -0.45 22.46 -4.93
C LEU A 48 -0.18 22.57 -3.42
N LEU A 49 -0.06 23.79 -2.88
CA LEU A 49 0.14 24.02 -1.44
C LEU A 49 -1.06 23.53 -0.64
N VAL A 50 -2.28 23.90 -1.05
CA VAL A 50 -3.50 23.60 -0.32
C VAL A 50 -3.80 22.10 -0.34
N PHE A 51 -3.69 21.42 -1.49
CA PHE A 51 -3.93 19.97 -1.55
C PHE A 51 -2.94 19.18 -0.70
N ARG A 52 -1.67 19.59 -0.64
CA ARG A 52 -0.70 18.95 0.25
C ARG A 52 -1.05 19.18 1.72
N GLU A 53 -1.41 20.40 2.08
CA GLU A 53 -1.77 20.70 3.47
C GLU A 53 -3.02 19.93 3.91
N VAL A 54 -4.03 19.85 3.04
CA VAL A 54 -5.27 19.12 3.29
C VAL A 54 -5.03 17.61 3.27
N SER A 55 -4.11 17.09 2.46
CA SER A 55 -3.76 15.66 2.51
C SER A 55 -2.98 15.31 3.78
N VAL A 56 -2.13 16.20 4.29
CA VAL A 56 -1.37 15.94 5.52
C VAL A 56 -2.21 16.13 6.78
N ARG A 57 -2.96 17.24 6.87
CA ARG A 57 -3.69 17.65 8.09
C ARG A 57 -5.19 17.38 8.06
N GLY A 58 -5.77 17.12 6.89
CA GLY A 58 -7.22 16.93 6.74
C GLY A 58 -7.72 15.71 7.51
N LYS A 59 -8.63 15.94 8.46
CA LYS A 59 -9.20 14.86 9.30
C LYS A 59 -10.22 13.98 8.57
N LYS A 60 -10.88 14.50 7.53
CA LYS A 60 -11.97 13.82 6.82
C LYS A 60 -11.79 13.96 5.32
N ILE A 61 -12.24 12.97 4.55
CA ILE A 61 -12.23 13.03 3.07
C ILE A 61 -13.04 14.21 2.52
N TRP A 62 -14.07 14.65 3.24
CA TRP A 62 -14.94 15.76 2.81
C TRP A 62 -14.20 17.10 2.68
N SER A 63 -13.20 17.38 3.52
CA SER A 63 -12.39 18.59 3.35
C SER A 63 -11.55 18.54 2.08
N TYR A 64 -11.08 17.34 1.71
CA TYR A 64 -10.34 17.12 0.48
C TYR A 64 -11.22 17.29 -0.76
N LEU A 65 -12.42 16.70 -0.74
CA LEU A 65 -13.40 16.81 -1.82
C LEU A 65 -13.90 18.26 -1.99
N GLY A 66 -14.15 18.98 -0.89
CA GLY A 66 -14.55 20.39 -0.95
C GLY A 66 -13.49 21.28 -1.60
N VAL A 67 -12.22 21.06 -1.25
CA VAL A 67 -11.08 21.77 -1.87
C VAL A 67 -10.92 21.39 -3.35
N ALA A 68 -11.13 20.12 -3.70
CA ALA A 68 -11.13 19.65 -5.08
C ALA A 68 -12.18 20.34 -5.94
N VAL A 69 -13.42 20.44 -5.45
CA VAL A 69 -14.52 21.13 -6.14
C VAL A 69 -14.22 22.63 -6.24
N LEU A 70 -13.74 23.26 -5.17
CA LEU A 70 -13.43 24.69 -5.16
C LEU A 70 -12.37 25.04 -6.22
N PHE A 71 -11.23 24.34 -6.23
CA PHE A 71 -10.18 24.61 -7.21
C PHE A 71 -10.56 24.19 -8.62
N GLY A 72 -11.30 23.08 -8.78
CA GLY A 72 -11.86 22.68 -10.06
C GLY A 72 -12.74 23.77 -10.68
N CYS A 73 -13.70 24.30 -9.92
CA CYS A 73 -14.54 25.41 -10.38
C CYS A 73 -13.72 26.68 -10.65
N ALA A 74 -12.81 27.07 -9.74
CA ALA A 74 -12.03 28.30 -9.87
C ALA A 74 -11.18 28.32 -11.16
N PHE A 75 -10.47 27.23 -11.47
CA PHE A 75 -9.63 27.17 -12.65
C PHE A 75 -10.40 26.89 -13.95
N TRP A 76 -11.60 26.28 -13.85
CA TRP A 76 -12.50 26.21 -14.99
C TRP A 76 -12.90 27.60 -15.49
N PHE A 77 -13.27 28.49 -14.56
CA PHE A 77 -13.62 29.89 -14.86
C PHE A 77 -12.40 30.78 -15.19
N LEU A 78 -11.19 30.37 -14.79
CA LEU A 78 -9.96 31.10 -15.10
C LEU A 78 -9.52 30.93 -16.57
N GLY A 79 -9.89 29.82 -17.20
CA GLY A 79 -9.63 29.59 -18.63
C GLY A 79 -10.50 30.48 -19.50
N ARG A 80 -9.90 31.11 -20.51
CA ARG A 80 -10.59 31.98 -21.47
C ARG A 80 -11.36 31.16 -22.50
N ASN A 81 -10.76 30.06 -22.95
CA ASN A 81 -11.32 29.13 -23.92
C ASN A 81 -11.58 27.77 -23.28
N ARG A 82 -12.53 27.00 -23.83
CA ARG A 82 -12.82 25.64 -23.35
C ARG A 82 -11.56 24.74 -23.32
N GLY A 83 -10.68 24.86 -24.32
CA GLY A 83 -9.42 24.09 -24.37
C GLY A 83 -8.44 24.49 -23.26
N GLU A 84 -8.33 25.78 -22.95
CA GLU A 84 -7.47 26.29 -21.88
C GLU A 84 -8.00 25.88 -20.51
N SER A 85 -9.32 26.01 -20.29
CA SER A 85 -9.99 25.54 -19.06
C SER A 85 -9.79 24.04 -18.86
N MET A 86 -9.83 23.24 -19.92
CA MET A 86 -9.55 21.80 -19.86
C MET A 86 -8.10 21.50 -19.48
N CYS A 87 -7.13 22.23 -20.04
CA CYS A 87 -5.72 22.07 -19.68
C CYS A 87 -5.49 22.41 -18.19
N LEU A 88 -6.04 23.52 -17.72
CA LEU A 88 -5.93 23.92 -16.31
C LEU A 88 -6.59 22.93 -15.36
N LEU A 89 -7.77 22.41 -15.74
CA LEU A 89 -8.43 21.33 -14.99
C LEU A 89 -7.58 20.07 -14.94
N LEU A 90 -6.92 19.69 -16.04
CA LEU A 90 -6.05 18.52 -16.09
C LEU A 90 -4.92 18.63 -15.06
N GLY A 91 -4.33 19.82 -14.90
CA GLY A 91 -3.34 20.10 -13.85
C GLY A 91 -3.90 19.90 -12.43
N ILE A 92 -5.11 20.36 -12.17
CA ILE A 92 -5.77 20.15 -10.86
C ILE A 92 -6.11 18.69 -10.63
N CYS A 93 -6.67 18.02 -11.63
CA CYS A 93 -6.96 16.59 -11.57
C CYS A 93 -5.68 15.81 -11.25
N PHE A 94 -4.56 16.16 -11.88
CA PHE A 94 -3.26 15.55 -11.56
C PHE A 94 -2.90 15.73 -10.08
N PHE A 95 -3.03 16.92 -9.50
CA PHE A 95 -2.78 17.12 -8.07
C PHE A 95 -3.77 16.38 -7.16
N ILE A 96 -5.05 16.33 -7.54
CA ILE A 96 -6.08 15.56 -6.83
C ILE A 96 -5.68 14.08 -6.80
N PHE A 97 -5.39 13.49 -7.95
CA PHE A 97 -5.01 12.08 -8.01
C PHE A 97 -3.70 11.82 -7.26
N LEU A 98 -2.70 12.68 -7.43
CA LEU A 98 -1.39 12.52 -6.81
C LEU A 98 -1.48 12.53 -5.29
N PHE A 99 -2.01 13.59 -4.69
CA PHE A 99 -2.05 13.72 -3.22
C PHE A 99 -3.04 12.75 -2.58
N PHE A 100 -4.11 12.41 -3.30
CA PHE A 100 -5.02 11.36 -2.86
C PHE A 100 -4.32 10.00 -2.85
N TYR A 101 -3.56 9.68 -3.91
CA TYR A 101 -2.78 8.45 -3.99
C TYR A 101 -1.67 8.39 -2.95
N GLU A 102 -0.89 9.45 -2.76
CA GLU A 102 0.17 9.52 -1.72
C GLU A 102 -0.40 9.31 -0.32
N ARG A 103 -1.60 9.85 -0.06
CA ARG A 103 -2.32 9.58 1.18
C ARG A 103 -2.79 8.13 1.26
N VAL A 104 -3.55 7.64 0.29
CA VAL A 104 -4.11 6.28 0.33
C VAL A 104 -3.03 5.19 0.34
N SER A 105 -1.90 5.40 -0.33
CA SER A 105 -0.76 4.48 -0.34
C SER A 105 0.08 4.53 0.94
N GLY A 106 -0.02 5.60 1.73
CA GLY A 106 0.83 5.83 2.90
C GLY A 106 2.25 6.30 2.56
N ASN A 107 2.60 6.37 1.27
CA ASN A 107 3.90 6.87 0.81
C ASN A 107 3.84 8.37 0.51
N ARG A 108 3.84 9.18 1.57
CA ARG A 108 3.65 10.65 1.48
C ARG A 108 4.79 11.43 0.82
N GLU A 109 5.90 10.78 0.48
CA GLU A 109 7.08 11.44 -0.07
C GLU A 109 7.59 10.81 -1.37
N GLY A 110 6.90 9.79 -1.89
CA GLY A 110 7.38 8.99 -3.02
C GLY A 110 7.59 9.82 -4.29
N PHE A 111 6.59 10.63 -4.65
CA PHE A 111 6.65 11.48 -5.84
C PHE A 111 6.92 12.94 -5.51
N PHE A 112 6.80 13.34 -4.24
CA PHE A 112 7.15 14.67 -3.77
C PHE A 112 8.66 15.00 -3.86
N ARG A 113 9.55 14.00 -3.96
CA ARG A 113 11.01 14.22 -4.01
C ARG A 113 11.51 14.35 -5.46
N PRO A 114 12.33 15.37 -5.79
CA PRO A 114 12.87 15.52 -7.14
C PRO A 114 13.74 14.31 -7.50
N SER A 115 13.42 13.70 -8.64
CA SER A 115 14.11 12.54 -9.18
C SER A 115 14.83 12.89 -10.48
N TYR A 116 15.99 12.28 -10.70
CA TYR A 116 16.68 12.35 -11.98
C TYR A 116 15.87 11.69 -13.10
N GLY A 117 15.00 10.72 -12.79
CA GLY A 117 14.13 10.08 -13.77
C GLY A 117 13.18 11.06 -14.46
N CYS A 118 12.70 12.07 -13.74
CA CYS A 118 11.81 13.08 -14.31
C CYS A 118 12.52 14.04 -15.28
N ILE A 119 13.86 14.10 -15.28
CA ILE A 119 14.60 14.85 -16.31
C ILE A 119 14.32 14.26 -17.68
N ALA A 120 14.17 12.93 -17.78
CA ALA A 120 13.84 12.29 -19.04
C ALA A 120 12.51 12.80 -19.61
N ALA A 121 11.53 13.14 -18.76
CA ALA A 121 10.28 13.74 -19.22
C ALA A 121 10.53 15.10 -19.90
N PHE A 122 11.29 16.00 -19.27
CA PHE A 122 11.63 17.30 -19.88
C PHE A 122 12.45 17.17 -21.16
N VAL A 123 13.37 16.20 -21.23
CA VAL A 123 14.14 15.91 -22.45
C VAL A 123 13.22 15.42 -23.56
N LEU A 124 12.26 14.54 -23.24
CA LEU A 124 11.26 14.06 -24.20
C LEU A 124 10.33 15.19 -24.67
N GLU A 125 9.93 16.09 -23.77
CA GLU A 125 9.13 17.28 -24.11
C GLU A 125 9.91 18.22 -25.04
N TYR A 126 11.20 18.45 -24.80
CA TYR A 126 12.07 19.21 -25.69
C TYR A 126 12.19 18.57 -27.08
N VAL A 127 12.44 17.26 -27.14
CA VAL A 127 12.49 16.49 -28.40
C VAL A 127 11.17 16.57 -29.15
N PHE A 128 10.05 16.46 -28.44
CA PHE A 128 8.72 16.60 -29.01
C PHE A 128 8.51 17.98 -29.63
N CYS A 129 8.90 19.05 -28.92
CA CYS A 129 8.82 20.42 -29.43
C CYS A 129 9.68 20.64 -30.69
N LEU A 130 10.85 20.00 -30.77
CA LEU A 130 11.69 20.04 -31.97
C LEU A 130 11.02 19.36 -33.17
N VAL A 131 10.35 18.22 -32.94
CA VAL A 131 9.61 17.50 -34.00
C VAL A 131 8.41 18.32 -34.47
N CYS A 132 7.71 19.00 -33.56
CA CYS A 132 6.58 19.87 -33.89
C CYS A 132 6.99 21.20 -34.56
N GLY A 133 8.27 21.56 -34.55
CA GLY A 133 8.79 22.78 -35.20
C GLY A 133 8.60 24.08 -34.39
N SER A 134 8.25 24.00 -33.10
CA SER A 134 8.02 25.15 -32.24
C SER A 134 9.34 25.67 -31.61
N GLU A 135 10.11 26.48 -32.34
CA GLU A 135 11.43 26.99 -31.88
C GLU A 135 11.38 27.80 -30.57
N LYS A 136 10.31 28.56 -30.35
CA LYS A 136 10.16 29.36 -29.11
C LYS A 136 9.97 28.46 -27.89
N VAL A 137 9.21 27.38 -28.05
CA VAL A 137 8.84 26.47 -26.97
C VAL A 137 9.98 25.51 -26.66
N SER A 138 10.73 25.06 -27.67
CA SER A 138 11.93 24.26 -27.47
C SER A 138 12.98 25.00 -26.61
N GLY A 139 13.19 26.30 -26.84
CA GLY A 139 14.08 27.12 -26.00
C GLY A 139 13.63 27.21 -24.54
N ILE A 140 12.32 27.32 -24.29
CA ILE A 140 11.74 27.31 -22.94
C ILE A 140 11.97 25.95 -22.26
N PHE A 141 11.77 24.83 -22.96
CA PHE A 141 12.02 23.50 -22.42
C PHE A 141 13.48 23.23 -22.12
N LEU A 142 14.42 23.77 -22.90
CA LEU A 142 15.84 23.67 -22.60
C LEU A 142 16.19 24.39 -21.28
N ILE A 143 15.63 25.58 -21.05
CA ILE A 143 15.78 26.31 -19.79
C ILE A 143 15.12 25.55 -18.64
N LEU A 144 13.89 25.07 -18.82
CA LEU A 144 13.16 24.28 -17.81
C LEU A 144 13.91 23.00 -17.43
N THR A 145 14.46 22.29 -18.41
CA THR A 145 15.30 21.09 -18.18
C THR A 145 16.50 21.44 -17.32
N GLY A 146 17.13 22.59 -17.59
CA GLY A 146 18.26 23.07 -16.81
C GLY A 146 17.90 23.46 -15.38
N CYS A 147 16.80 24.22 -15.21
CA CYS A 147 16.26 24.55 -13.88
C CYS A 147 15.91 23.30 -13.09
N TYR A 148 15.29 22.30 -13.75
CA TYR A 148 14.94 21.04 -13.12
C TYR A 148 16.17 20.22 -12.72
N TRP A 149 17.22 20.20 -13.56
CA TRP A 149 18.50 19.58 -13.25
C TRP A 149 19.11 20.17 -11.97
N LEU A 150 19.16 21.51 -11.87
CA LEU A 150 19.66 22.20 -10.68
C LEU A 150 18.83 21.85 -9.44
N LEU A 151 17.50 21.82 -9.57
CA LEU A 151 16.60 21.45 -8.48
C LEU A 151 16.85 20.01 -8.01
N ALA A 152 17.00 19.06 -8.94
CA ALA A 152 17.31 17.67 -8.63
C ALA A 152 18.67 17.53 -7.95
N LEU A 153 19.68 18.25 -8.45
CA LEU A 153 21.02 18.29 -7.87
C LEU A 153 20.98 18.80 -6.43
N TRP A 154 20.33 19.94 -6.19
CA TRP A 154 20.22 20.54 -4.85
C TRP A 154 19.42 19.67 -3.89
N GLY A 155 18.29 19.12 -4.36
CA GLY A 155 17.44 18.22 -3.57
C GLY A 155 18.17 16.95 -3.16
N LYS A 156 18.79 16.25 -4.12
CA LYS A 156 19.53 15.02 -3.85
C LYS A 156 20.78 15.24 -3.01
N ASN A 157 21.50 16.35 -3.23
CA ASN A 157 22.66 16.69 -2.42
C ASN A 157 22.25 16.95 -0.96
N ARG A 158 21.17 17.70 -0.73
CA ARG A 158 20.65 17.97 0.62
C ARG A 158 20.18 16.70 1.31
N GLU A 159 19.44 15.85 0.60
CA GLU A 159 18.96 14.54 1.10
C GLU A 159 20.14 13.66 1.54
N ARG A 160 21.14 13.49 0.67
CA ARG A 160 22.34 12.69 0.97
C ARG A 160 23.14 13.28 2.13
N PHE A 161 23.28 14.60 2.18
CA PHE A 161 24.00 15.28 3.26
C PHE A 161 23.30 15.11 4.61
N LEU A 162 21.97 15.22 4.65
CA LEU A 162 21.21 15.01 5.88
C LEU A 162 21.31 13.56 6.35
N LYS A 163 21.16 12.59 5.43
CA LYS A 163 21.34 11.18 5.73
C LYS A 163 22.74 10.89 6.28
N TYR A 164 23.78 11.45 5.63
CA TYR A 164 25.15 11.34 6.12
C TYR A 164 25.32 11.94 7.52
N CYS A 165 24.70 13.09 7.83
CA CYS A 165 24.76 13.64 9.18
C CYS A 165 24.07 12.75 10.22
N GLU A 166 22.95 12.12 9.86
CA GLU A 166 22.18 11.22 10.72
C GLU A 166 22.95 9.92 11.00
N ASP A 167 23.52 9.31 9.97
CA ASP A 167 24.31 8.06 10.08
C ASP A 167 25.52 8.21 11.02
N TYR A 168 26.09 9.42 11.12
CA TYR A 168 27.30 9.72 11.90
C TYR A 168 27.07 10.64 13.10
N GLU A 169 25.80 10.89 13.48
CA GLU A 169 25.47 11.81 14.58
C GLU A 169 26.01 11.33 15.94
N ASN A 170 26.17 10.02 16.12
CA ASN A 170 26.65 9.39 17.35
C ASN A 170 28.18 9.36 17.49
N LEU A 171 28.94 9.81 16.48
CA LEU A 171 30.40 9.84 16.56
C LEU A 171 30.90 10.97 17.47
N TYR A 172 31.76 10.61 18.43
CA TYR A 172 32.42 11.58 19.30
C TYR A 172 33.28 12.54 18.46
N ARG A 173 32.90 13.83 18.42
CA ARG A 173 33.52 14.93 17.64
C ARG A 173 33.29 14.89 16.12
N PHE A 174 32.08 14.60 15.67
CA PHE A 174 31.72 14.75 14.24
C PHE A 174 31.80 16.23 13.76
N PRO A 175 32.66 16.58 12.78
CA PRO A 175 32.86 17.96 12.33
C PRO A 175 31.79 18.43 11.33
N ARG A 176 30.52 18.41 11.75
CA ARG A 176 29.35 18.72 10.90
C ARG A 176 29.47 20.03 10.11
N GLN A 177 29.98 21.09 10.75
CA GLN A 177 30.08 22.41 10.14
C GLN A 177 31.14 22.46 9.02
N ARG A 178 32.29 21.79 9.19
CA ARG A 178 33.35 21.76 8.17
C ARG A 178 32.87 21.00 6.93
N ILE A 179 32.21 19.87 7.12
CA ILE A 179 31.64 19.07 6.03
C ILE A 179 30.50 19.82 5.34
N ALA A 180 29.63 20.50 6.11
CA ALA A 180 28.59 21.35 5.56
C ALA A 180 29.14 22.47 4.68
N TYR A 181 30.21 23.14 5.13
CA TYR A 181 30.85 24.21 4.39
C TYR A 181 31.47 23.69 3.08
N GLY A 182 32.25 22.60 3.14
CA GLY A 182 32.83 21.98 1.96
C GLY A 182 31.77 21.54 0.94
N ASN A 183 30.69 20.91 1.41
CA ASN A 183 29.58 20.52 0.55
C ASN A 183 28.89 21.72 -0.11
N ARG A 184 28.66 22.82 0.64
CA ARG A 184 28.08 24.05 0.08
C ARG A 184 28.97 24.65 -1.00
N LEU A 185 30.28 24.71 -0.77
CA LEU A 185 31.25 25.27 -1.71
C LEU A 185 31.30 24.44 -3.01
N MET A 186 31.32 23.10 -2.88
CA MET A 186 31.25 22.19 -4.02
C MET A 186 29.93 22.35 -4.80
N LEU A 187 28.80 22.49 -4.08
CA LEU A 187 27.50 22.70 -4.71
C LEU A 187 27.43 24.03 -5.47
N ILE A 188 27.98 25.12 -4.92
CA ILE A 188 28.06 26.43 -5.59
C ILE A 188 28.91 26.32 -6.85
N PHE A 189 30.08 25.68 -6.76
CA PHE A 189 30.95 25.47 -7.92
C PHE A 189 30.25 24.68 -9.03
N LEU A 190 29.61 23.55 -8.69
CA LEU A 190 28.89 22.72 -9.65
C LEU A 190 27.67 23.44 -10.23
N THR A 191 26.99 24.25 -9.42
CA THR A 191 25.89 25.11 -9.89
C THR A 191 26.41 26.15 -10.88
N GLY A 192 27.53 26.83 -10.59
CA GLY A 192 28.16 27.79 -11.50
C GLY A 192 28.57 27.14 -12.82
N LEU A 193 29.19 25.95 -12.75
CA LEU A 193 29.57 25.19 -13.93
C LEU A 193 28.36 24.80 -14.78
N THR A 194 27.30 24.29 -14.16
CA THR A 194 26.08 23.86 -14.87
C THR A 194 25.34 25.04 -15.50
N VAL A 195 25.21 26.18 -14.80
CA VAL A 195 24.65 27.42 -15.37
C VAL A 195 25.51 27.92 -16.53
N GLY A 196 26.85 27.88 -16.39
CA GLY A 196 27.78 28.20 -17.47
C GLY A 196 27.54 27.31 -18.69
N CYS A 197 27.49 25.99 -18.51
CA CYS A 197 27.17 25.06 -19.60
C CYS A 197 25.82 25.39 -20.25
N MET A 198 24.77 25.62 -19.46
CA MET A 198 23.43 25.95 -19.96
C MET A 198 23.40 27.24 -20.78
N PHE A 199 24.20 28.25 -20.40
CA PHE A 199 24.34 29.47 -21.17
C PHE A 199 24.96 29.22 -22.56
N PHE A 200 25.91 28.28 -22.65
CA PHE A 200 26.54 27.91 -23.92
C PHE A 200 25.69 26.95 -24.77
N LEU A 201 24.79 26.15 -24.18
CA LEU A 201 23.99 25.13 -24.91
C LEU A 201 23.29 25.64 -26.18
N PRO A 202 22.62 26.81 -26.20
CA PRO A 202 21.97 27.32 -27.41
C PRO A 202 22.96 27.62 -28.56
N PHE A 203 24.19 28.01 -28.23
CA PHE A 203 25.22 28.33 -29.23
C PHE A 203 25.87 27.08 -29.85
N LEU A 204 25.74 25.91 -29.20
CA LEU A 204 26.30 24.65 -29.66
C LEU A 204 25.50 24.00 -30.80
N GLY A 205 24.32 24.53 -31.17
CA GLY A 205 23.51 24.00 -32.26
C GLY A 205 23.05 22.55 -32.03
N ILE A 206 22.71 22.23 -30.77
CA ILE A 206 22.34 20.88 -30.30
C ILE A 206 21.17 20.31 -31.10
N ASP A 207 20.28 21.16 -31.61
CA ASP A 207 19.14 20.76 -32.43
C ASP A 207 19.59 19.90 -33.62
N ARG A 208 20.72 20.23 -34.26
CA ARG A 208 21.26 19.45 -35.39
C ARG A 208 21.72 18.06 -34.95
N CYS A 209 22.34 17.97 -33.77
CA CYS A 209 22.77 16.69 -33.20
C CYS A 209 21.56 15.82 -32.84
N VAL A 210 20.54 16.41 -32.20
CA VAL A 210 19.29 15.71 -31.85
C VAL A 210 18.58 15.22 -33.12
N TRP A 211 18.46 16.06 -34.15
CA TRP A 211 17.89 15.66 -35.44
C TRP A 211 18.69 14.53 -36.12
N ALA A 212 20.02 14.57 -36.06
CA ALA A 212 20.86 13.50 -36.59
C ALA A 212 20.62 12.17 -35.85
N VAL A 213 20.54 12.21 -34.51
CA VAL A 213 20.24 11.03 -33.68
C VAL A 213 18.83 10.50 -33.96
N LEU A 214 17.83 11.37 -34.03
CA LEU A 214 16.44 10.98 -34.35
C LEU A 214 16.35 10.33 -35.74
N ASN A 215 17.04 10.88 -36.74
CA ASN A 215 17.07 10.30 -38.08
C ASN A 215 17.80 8.95 -38.10
N LEU A 216 18.88 8.80 -37.34
CA LEU A 216 19.56 7.50 -37.18
C LEU A 216 18.63 6.48 -36.52
N LEU A 217 17.95 6.88 -35.44
CA LEU A 217 17.00 6.04 -34.70
C LEU A 217 15.81 5.66 -35.59
N ARG A 218 15.29 6.60 -36.39
CA ARG A 218 14.26 6.33 -37.41
C ARG A 218 14.75 5.35 -38.47
N ARG A 219 15.99 5.45 -38.93
CA ARG A 219 16.58 4.49 -39.89
C ARG A 219 16.77 3.11 -39.27
N ILE A 220 17.19 3.03 -38.01
CA ILE A 220 17.32 1.77 -37.28
C ILE A 220 15.94 1.15 -37.06
N LEU A 221 14.95 1.92 -36.59
CA LEU A 221 13.57 1.47 -36.46
C LEU A 221 12.99 1.05 -37.80
N ALA A 222 13.22 1.83 -38.86
CA ALA A 222 12.82 1.45 -40.21
C ALA A 222 13.46 0.12 -40.58
N MET A 223 14.77 -0.06 -40.41
CA MET A 223 15.47 -1.32 -40.68
C MET A 223 14.97 -2.51 -39.83
N LEU A 224 14.58 -2.25 -38.57
CA LEU A 224 14.11 -3.27 -37.62
C LEU A 224 12.64 -3.65 -37.85
N LEU A 225 11.78 -2.69 -38.25
CA LEU A 225 10.38 -2.90 -38.59
C LEU A 225 10.15 -3.24 -40.07
N SER A 226 11.07 -2.86 -40.97
CA SER A 226 11.07 -3.21 -42.40
C SER A 226 11.68 -4.59 -42.66
N GLY A 227 11.60 -5.48 -41.66
CA GLY A 227 11.82 -6.91 -41.83
C GLY A 227 10.76 -7.62 -42.70
N SER A 228 9.80 -6.89 -43.28
CA SER A 228 8.96 -7.37 -44.38
C SER A 228 8.20 -6.23 -45.05
N ARG A 229 8.41 -6.10 -46.36
CA ARG A 229 7.60 -5.35 -47.35
C ARG A 229 7.67 -3.82 -47.30
N GLU A 230 8.35 -3.27 -48.30
CA GLU A 230 7.81 -2.16 -49.09
C GLU A 230 6.36 -2.49 -49.45
N ALA A 231 5.42 -1.81 -48.80
CA ALA A 231 4.02 -1.79 -49.19
C ALA A 231 3.74 -0.36 -49.66
N GLU A 232 3.65 -0.22 -50.98
CA GLU A 232 2.92 0.86 -51.62
C GLU A 232 1.53 0.99 -51.01
N ALA A 233 1.01 2.22 -51.02
CA ALA A 233 -0.24 2.60 -50.39
C ALA A 233 -1.43 1.72 -50.86
N PRO A 234 -2.45 1.50 -50.01
CA PRO A 234 -3.57 0.64 -50.36
C PRO A 234 -4.44 1.34 -51.42
N GLU A 235 -4.41 0.79 -52.63
CA GLU A 235 -5.42 1.05 -53.65
C GLU A 235 -6.78 0.58 -53.11
N ARG A 236 -7.72 1.52 -53.00
CA ARG A 236 -9.12 1.24 -52.70
C ARG A 236 -9.72 0.51 -53.90
N LEU A 237 -10.05 -0.76 -53.74
CA LEU A 237 -10.97 -1.48 -54.62
C LEU A 237 -11.97 -2.26 -53.76
N PHE A 238 -13.14 -1.68 -53.59
CA PHE A 238 -14.43 -2.38 -53.53
C PHE A 238 -15.35 -1.62 -54.50
N PRO A 239 -16.30 -2.23 -55.22
CA PRO A 239 -17.02 -3.49 -54.93
C PRO A 239 -16.98 -4.46 -56.15
N GLU A 240 -17.42 -5.71 -56.14
CA GLU A 240 -18.77 -6.24 -55.91
C GLU A 240 -18.73 -7.76 -55.68
N ASP A 241 -19.69 -8.23 -54.88
CA ASP A 241 -20.42 -9.50 -55.01
C ASP A 241 -19.67 -10.75 -55.49
N MET A 242 -19.11 -11.46 -54.51
CA MET A 242 -19.12 -12.92 -54.53
C MET A 242 -19.91 -13.37 -53.31
N GLY A 243 -21.15 -13.80 -53.58
CA GLY A 243 -22.09 -14.29 -52.60
C GLY A 243 -21.48 -15.41 -51.75
N PHE A 244 -21.04 -15.04 -50.55
CA PHE A 244 -20.94 -15.98 -49.46
C PHE A 244 -22.35 -16.41 -49.12
N GLN A 245 -22.78 -17.59 -49.60
CA GLN A 245 -23.85 -18.30 -48.92
C GLN A 245 -23.36 -18.51 -47.48
N PRO A 246 -24.02 -17.93 -46.47
CA PRO A 246 -23.82 -18.45 -45.14
C PRO A 246 -24.33 -19.88 -45.23
N MET A 247 -23.48 -20.85 -44.90
CA MET A 247 -23.94 -22.15 -44.47
C MET A 247 -24.95 -21.86 -43.36
N MET A 248 -26.23 -21.88 -43.72
CA MET A 248 -27.34 -21.68 -42.82
C MET A 248 -27.24 -22.85 -41.84
N LEU A 249 -26.63 -22.57 -40.68
CA LEU A 249 -26.89 -23.35 -39.50
C LEU A 249 -28.41 -23.35 -39.38
N GLU A 250 -29.01 -24.54 -39.53
CA GLU A 250 -30.43 -24.73 -39.27
C GLU A 250 -30.80 -23.93 -38.01
N PRO A 251 -31.90 -23.17 -38.03
CA PRO A 251 -32.34 -22.52 -36.81
C PRO A 251 -32.56 -23.66 -35.82
N ALA A 252 -31.69 -23.72 -34.79
CA ALA A 252 -31.84 -24.65 -33.70
C ALA A 252 -33.31 -24.64 -33.32
N GLN A 253 -33.95 -25.80 -33.46
CA GLN A 253 -35.38 -26.04 -33.27
C GLN A 253 -35.97 -25.00 -32.33
N LYS A 254 -36.95 -24.21 -32.80
CA LYS A 254 -37.68 -23.21 -32.01
C LYS A 254 -37.80 -23.72 -30.58
N ALA A 255 -36.97 -23.19 -29.70
CA ALA A 255 -37.02 -23.57 -28.30
C ALA A 255 -38.47 -23.32 -27.87
N SER A 256 -39.08 -24.30 -27.21
CA SER A 256 -40.47 -24.21 -26.77
C SER A 256 -40.73 -22.82 -26.19
N PRO A 257 -41.83 -22.11 -26.51
CA PRO A 257 -42.05 -20.73 -26.10
C PRO A 257 -41.96 -20.51 -24.57
N LEU A 258 -42.16 -21.59 -23.79
CA LEU A 258 -41.88 -21.63 -22.36
C LEU A 258 -40.38 -21.52 -22.03
N LEU A 259 -39.52 -22.21 -22.77
CA LEU A 259 -38.06 -22.20 -22.59
C LEU A 259 -37.46 -20.83 -22.96
N GLU A 260 -37.95 -20.19 -24.02
CA GLU A 260 -37.56 -18.81 -24.37
C GLU A 260 -38.03 -17.79 -23.32
N ALA A 261 -39.25 -17.94 -22.79
CA ALA A 261 -39.75 -17.09 -21.72
C ALA A 261 -38.95 -17.27 -20.43
N ILE A 262 -38.62 -18.51 -20.05
CA ILE A 262 -37.77 -18.83 -18.90
C ILE A 262 -36.36 -18.25 -19.09
N TRP A 263 -35.79 -18.38 -20.29
CA TRP A 263 -34.48 -17.82 -20.61
C TRP A 263 -34.46 -16.28 -20.49
N LYS A 264 -35.47 -15.60 -21.03
CA LYS A 264 -35.61 -14.13 -20.91
C LYS A 264 -35.80 -13.67 -19.47
N ILE A 265 -36.56 -14.42 -18.65
CA ILE A 265 -36.73 -14.13 -17.23
C ILE A 265 -35.41 -14.33 -16.49
N LEU A 266 -34.70 -15.43 -16.76
CA LEU A 266 -33.40 -15.73 -16.17
C LEU A 266 -32.34 -14.69 -16.56
N GLU A 267 -32.31 -14.26 -17.81
CA GLU A 267 -31.42 -13.21 -18.31
C GLU A 267 -31.69 -11.86 -17.62
N ARG A 268 -32.96 -11.49 -17.43
CA ARG A 268 -33.33 -10.29 -16.64
C ARG A 268 -32.90 -10.40 -15.19
N ILE A 269 -33.04 -11.58 -14.56
CA ILE A 269 -32.60 -11.79 -13.18
C ILE A 269 -31.07 -11.71 -13.08
N CYS A 270 -30.33 -12.34 -14.00
CA CYS A 270 -28.88 -12.28 -14.05
C CYS A 270 -28.35 -10.87 -14.31
N THR A 271 -28.95 -10.11 -15.24
CA THR A 271 -28.56 -8.72 -15.50
C THR A 271 -28.80 -7.81 -14.31
N VAL A 272 -29.94 -7.95 -13.63
CA VAL A 272 -30.22 -7.21 -12.38
C VAL A 272 -29.26 -7.63 -11.26
N ALA A 273 -28.93 -8.92 -11.14
CA ALA A 273 -27.98 -9.42 -10.15
C ALA A 273 -26.55 -8.90 -10.39
N VAL A 274 -26.09 -8.89 -11.64
CA VAL A 274 -24.78 -8.34 -12.02
C VAL A 274 -24.75 -6.83 -11.81
N ALA A 275 -25.81 -6.11 -12.17
CA ALA A 275 -25.91 -4.67 -11.91
C ALA A 275 -25.91 -4.37 -10.40
N ALA A 276 -26.65 -5.14 -9.60
CA ALA A 276 -26.67 -5.00 -8.15
C ALA A 276 -25.30 -5.34 -7.52
N ALA A 277 -24.63 -6.38 -8.01
CA ALA A 277 -23.28 -6.75 -7.58
C ALA A 277 -22.26 -5.67 -7.96
N ALA A 278 -22.38 -5.06 -9.14
CA ALA A 278 -21.54 -3.95 -9.57
C ALA A 278 -21.76 -2.72 -8.67
N ILE A 279 -23.01 -2.35 -8.38
CA ILE A 279 -23.34 -1.25 -7.47
C ILE A 279 -22.83 -1.53 -6.05
N ALA A 280 -23.06 -2.74 -5.54
CA ALA A 280 -22.56 -3.16 -4.22
C ALA A 280 -21.02 -3.14 -4.17
N GLY A 281 -20.36 -3.59 -5.24
CA GLY A 281 -18.91 -3.52 -5.41
C GLY A 281 -18.40 -2.09 -5.42
N CYS A 282 -19.05 -1.18 -6.15
CA CYS A 282 -18.74 0.25 -6.16
C CYS A 282 -18.91 0.86 -4.76
N CYS A 283 -20.02 0.57 -4.06
CA CYS A 283 -20.26 1.04 -2.70
C CYS A 283 -19.22 0.51 -1.71
N ALA A 284 -18.88 -0.77 -1.80
CA ALA A 284 -17.84 -1.39 -0.96
C ALA A 284 -16.46 -0.78 -1.24
N PHE A 285 -16.14 -0.52 -2.51
CA PHE A 285 -14.90 0.13 -2.91
C PHE A 285 -14.81 1.57 -2.40
N LEU A 286 -15.88 2.36 -2.54
CA LEU A 286 -15.97 3.73 -1.99
C LEU A 286 -15.85 3.71 -0.47
N TYR A 287 -16.49 2.75 0.21
CA TYR A 287 -16.38 2.60 1.65
C TYR A 287 -14.96 2.18 2.08
N TRP A 288 -14.31 1.29 1.35
CA TRP A 288 -12.92 0.90 1.58
C TRP A 288 -11.98 2.10 1.45
N ILE A 289 -12.15 2.91 0.39
CA ILE A 289 -11.41 4.16 0.19
C ILE A 289 -11.68 5.14 1.34
N TYR A 290 -12.94 5.35 1.71
CA TYR A 290 -13.34 6.23 2.80
C TYR A 290 -12.68 5.82 4.12
N LYS A 291 -12.77 4.53 4.46
CA LYS A 291 -12.17 3.95 5.67
C LYS A 291 -10.65 4.13 5.64
N LYS A 292 -10.00 3.83 4.52
CA LYS A 292 -8.54 3.94 4.37
C LYS A 292 -8.06 5.39 4.45
N TYR A 293 -8.77 6.33 3.84
CA TYR A 293 -8.43 7.76 3.88
C TYR A 293 -8.56 8.36 5.29
N ASN A 294 -9.64 8.02 6.00
CA ASN A 294 -9.92 8.54 7.34
C ASN A 294 -9.12 7.83 8.44
N ASN A 295 -8.74 6.56 8.27
CA ASN A 295 -7.96 5.85 9.29
C ASN A 295 -6.51 6.33 9.42
N GLN A 296 -5.98 7.04 8.41
CA GLN A 296 -4.61 7.55 8.41
C GLN A 296 -4.47 8.98 8.97
N THR A 297 -5.43 9.47 9.74
CA THR A 297 -5.26 10.73 10.48
C THR A 297 -4.19 10.55 11.55
N ALA A 298 -2.98 10.98 11.22
CA ALA A 298 -1.90 11.15 12.18
C ALA A 298 -2.26 12.35 13.07
N GLU A 299 -2.84 12.10 14.24
CA GLU A 299 -2.74 13.05 15.33
C GLU A 299 -1.30 12.98 15.86
N ASN A 300 -0.55 14.09 15.73
CA ASN A 300 0.75 14.31 16.36
C ASN A 300 1.97 13.50 15.90
N GLY A 301 2.02 13.06 14.63
CA GLY A 301 3.25 12.46 14.09
C GLY A 301 3.56 11.05 14.60
N ASP A 302 2.76 10.54 15.52
CA ASP A 302 2.67 9.10 15.79
C ASP A 302 1.62 8.49 14.86
N ILE A 303 2.03 7.40 14.21
CA ILE A 303 1.12 6.50 13.54
C ILE A 303 0.38 5.77 14.68
N LEU A 304 -0.76 6.31 15.09
CA LEU A 304 -1.77 5.53 15.79
C LEU A 304 -2.29 4.50 14.79
N GLU A 305 -1.53 3.42 14.62
CA GLU A 305 -2.10 2.16 14.22
C GLU A 305 -3.20 1.91 15.24
N LYS A 306 -4.45 2.12 14.81
CA LYS A 306 -5.58 1.51 15.49
C LYS A 306 -5.35 0.02 15.26
N LEU A 307 -4.58 -0.60 16.16
CA LEU A 307 -4.46 -2.03 16.27
C LEU A 307 -5.89 -2.50 16.28
N ASP A 308 -6.28 -3.12 15.17
CA ASP A 308 -7.59 -3.72 15.05
C ASP A 308 -7.70 -4.60 16.29
N LYS A 309 -8.68 -4.34 17.17
CA LYS A 309 -8.93 -5.21 18.32
C LYS A 309 -9.27 -6.65 17.87
N SER A 310 -9.37 -6.91 16.56
CA SER A 310 -9.49 -8.23 15.95
C SER A 310 -8.16 -8.95 15.73
N GLY A 311 -7.03 -8.26 15.78
CA GLY A 311 -5.72 -8.87 15.97
C GLY A 311 -5.44 -8.94 17.45
N LYS A 312 -5.99 -9.94 18.16
CA LYS A 312 -5.41 -10.33 19.45
C LYS A 312 -3.91 -10.45 19.21
N GLU A 313 -3.13 -9.50 19.74
CA GLU A 313 -1.75 -9.79 20.07
C GLU A 313 -1.80 -11.15 20.75
N LYS A 314 -1.23 -12.15 20.09
CA LYS A 314 -0.78 -13.32 20.80
C LYS A 314 0.34 -12.80 21.70
N ARG A 315 -0.05 -12.21 22.84
CA ARG A 315 0.66 -12.54 24.06
C ARG A 315 0.76 -14.04 24.00
N GLU A 316 1.96 -14.55 23.87
CA GLU A 316 2.26 -15.91 24.25
C GLU A 316 2.01 -16.02 25.76
N SER A 317 0.76 -15.87 26.19
CA SER A 317 0.30 -16.62 27.32
C SER A 317 0.53 -18.06 26.89
N LEU A 318 1.44 -18.75 27.58
CA LEU A 318 1.53 -20.20 27.57
C LEU A 318 0.11 -20.71 27.43
N LYS A 319 -0.21 -21.24 26.24
CA LYS A 319 -1.54 -21.77 25.98
C LYS A 319 -1.77 -22.70 27.14
N LEU A 320 -2.76 -22.38 27.98
CA LEU A 320 -3.44 -23.35 28.80
C LEU A 320 -3.98 -24.37 27.80
N GLN A 321 -3.13 -25.34 27.46
CA GLN A 321 -3.45 -26.47 26.64
C GLN A 321 -4.66 -27.11 27.31
N ASN A 322 -5.81 -26.87 26.71
CA ASN A 322 -7.01 -27.67 26.81
C ASN A 322 -7.22 -28.35 28.17
N ARG A 323 -7.56 -27.56 29.19
CA ARG A 323 -8.30 -28.07 30.36
C ARG A 323 -9.74 -28.53 29.99
N PHE A 324 -10.12 -28.46 28.72
CA PHE A 324 -11.38 -28.93 28.17
C PHE A 324 -11.14 -30.06 27.15
N ARG A 325 -10.79 -31.24 27.67
CA ARG A 325 -11.11 -32.59 27.16
C ARG A 325 -10.46 -33.64 28.08
N ARG A 326 -10.68 -33.53 29.40
CA ARG A 326 -10.60 -34.73 30.25
C ARG A 326 -11.84 -35.57 29.93
N SER A 327 -11.65 -36.40 28.93
CA SER A 327 -12.39 -37.61 28.57
C SER A 327 -13.53 -37.97 29.54
N PHE A 328 -14.77 -37.88 29.04
CA PHE A 328 -15.95 -38.49 29.64
C PHE A 328 -15.76 -40.01 29.88
N PHE A 329 -14.79 -40.65 29.20
CA PHE A 329 -14.45 -42.07 29.35
C PHE A 329 -13.29 -42.34 30.33
N SER A 330 -12.67 -41.30 30.91
CA SER A 330 -11.60 -41.46 31.91
C SER A 330 -12.11 -41.96 33.27
N GLY A 331 -13.42 -42.09 33.48
CA GLY A 331 -14.01 -42.58 34.73
C GLY A 331 -14.18 -44.10 34.81
N TRP A 332 -13.83 -44.85 33.76
CA TRP A 332 -14.06 -46.30 33.67
C TRP A 332 -12.82 -47.17 33.94
N SER A 333 -11.61 -46.61 33.92
CA SER A 333 -10.40 -47.39 34.20
C SER A 333 -10.25 -47.70 35.70
N PRO A 334 -9.72 -48.87 36.10
CA PRO A 334 -9.44 -49.18 37.51
C PRO A 334 -8.61 -48.09 38.21
N ASN A 335 -7.58 -47.56 37.54
CA ASN A 335 -6.73 -46.47 38.06
C ASN A 335 -7.53 -45.19 38.37
N SER A 336 -8.51 -44.84 37.52
CA SER A 336 -9.36 -43.66 37.75
C SER A 336 -10.26 -43.82 38.98
N ARG A 337 -10.74 -45.05 39.23
CA ARG A 337 -11.58 -45.38 40.38
C ARG A 337 -10.77 -45.31 41.67
N ILE A 338 -9.54 -45.85 41.67
CA ILE A 338 -8.61 -45.76 42.80
C ILE A 338 -8.32 -44.30 43.15
N ARG A 339 -7.97 -43.47 42.16
CA ARG A 339 -7.73 -42.03 42.37
C ARG A 339 -8.96 -41.28 42.88
N LYS A 340 -10.16 -41.68 42.47
CA LYS A 340 -11.43 -41.11 42.95
C LYS A 340 -11.65 -41.43 44.42
N TYR A 341 -11.55 -42.70 44.82
CA TYR A 341 -11.73 -43.12 46.22
C TYR A 341 -10.68 -42.50 47.14
N TYR A 342 -9.42 -42.41 46.68
CA TYR A 342 -8.36 -41.71 47.41
C TYR A 342 -8.73 -40.25 47.68
N ARG A 343 -9.10 -39.51 46.63
CA ARG A 343 -9.48 -38.10 46.75
C ARG A 343 -10.72 -37.92 47.62
N GLN A 344 -11.69 -38.82 47.53
CA GLN A 344 -12.90 -38.77 48.33
C GLN A 344 -12.61 -38.91 49.83
N LYS A 345 -11.68 -39.79 50.22
CA LYS A 345 -11.27 -39.95 51.61
C LYS A 345 -10.46 -38.76 52.12
N ILE A 346 -9.47 -38.30 51.37
CA ILE A 346 -8.62 -37.15 51.75
C ILE A 346 -9.47 -35.87 51.86
N CYS A 347 -10.37 -35.63 50.91
CA CYS A 347 -11.22 -34.44 50.93
C CYS A 347 -12.32 -34.45 52.01
N ARG A 348 -12.56 -35.58 52.69
CA ARG A 348 -13.54 -35.67 53.79
C ARG A 348 -13.12 -34.81 54.98
N ASN A 349 -11.81 -34.68 55.22
CA ASN A 349 -11.24 -33.97 56.36
C ASN A 349 -10.66 -32.59 55.98
N GLY A 350 -10.67 -32.23 54.68
CA GLY A 350 -10.24 -30.92 54.18
C GLY A 350 -9.66 -30.99 52.78
N LYS A 351 -9.59 -29.86 52.05
CA LYS A 351 -8.93 -29.82 50.74
C LYS A 351 -7.40 -29.72 50.95
N PRO A 352 -6.60 -30.70 50.48
CA PRO A 352 -5.15 -30.62 50.57
C PRO A 352 -4.61 -29.54 49.62
N ALA A 353 -3.45 -28.96 49.96
CA ALA A 353 -2.75 -28.05 49.07
C ALA A 353 -2.19 -28.80 47.84
N GLU A 354 -2.19 -28.17 46.66
CA GLU A 354 -1.76 -28.81 45.40
C GLU A 354 -0.28 -29.23 45.38
N THR A 355 0.52 -28.71 46.31
CA THR A 355 1.96 -28.97 46.46
C THR A 355 2.27 -30.19 47.34
N ASN A 356 1.29 -30.74 48.06
CA ASN A 356 1.54 -31.77 49.06
C ASN A 356 1.79 -33.14 48.41
N THR A 357 2.75 -33.88 48.96
CA THR A 357 3.00 -35.26 48.57
C THR A 357 1.84 -36.17 49.03
N PRO A 358 1.63 -37.35 48.40
CA PRO A 358 0.58 -38.27 48.85
C PRO A 358 0.66 -38.65 50.33
N TRP A 359 1.88 -38.75 50.86
CA TRP A 359 2.11 -39.01 52.28
C TRP A 359 1.65 -37.85 53.17
N GLU A 360 2.02 -36.62 52.82
CA GLU A 360 1.60 -35.40 53.51
C GLU A 360 0.08 -35.18 53.43
N MET A 361 -0.55 -35.56 52.31
CA MET A 361 -2.01 -35.49 52.16
C MET A 361 -2.73 -36.43 53.14
N GLU A 362 -2.20 -37.63 53.37
CA GLU A 362 -2.77 -38.61 54.32
C GLU A 362 -2.57 -38.19 55.77
N GLU A 363 -1.42 -37.60 56.10
CA GLU A 363 -1.14 -37.04 57.41
C GLU A 363 -2.04 -35.84 57.71
N GLN A 364 -2.21 -34.94 56.75
CA GLN A 364 -3.15 -33.82 56.85
C GLN A 364 -4.61 -34.28 56.96
N ALA A 365 -4.95 -35.43 56.37
CA ALA A 365 -6.25 -36.07 56.51
C ALA A 365 -6.41 -36.83 57.85
N GLY A 366 -5.40 -36.83 58.73
CA GLY A 366 -5.50 -37.44 60.05
C GLY A 366 -5.50 -38.97 60.05
N MET A 367 -4.90 -39.62 59.04
CA MET A 367 -4.84 -41.08 58.97
C MET A 367 -3.77 -41.64 59.92
N THR A 368 -4.16 -42.48 60.87
CA THR A 368 -3.22 -43.16 61.79
C THR A 368 -2.29 -44.10 61.04
N ALA A 369 -1.05 -44.23 61.54
CA ALA A 369 -0.05 -45.12 60.95
C ALA A 369 -0.43 -46.58 61.24
N GLY A 370 -0.69 -47.36 60.18
CA GLY A 370 -1.08 -48.75 60.28
C GLY A 370 -1.01 -49.46 58.93
N LYS A 371 -1.12 -50.80 58.95
CA LYS A 371 -1.02 -51.65 57.75
C LYS A 371 -2.03 -51.24 56.67
N ASP A 372 -3.23 -50.83 57.07
CA ASP A 372 -4.28 -50.45 56.14
C ASP A 372 -4.04 -49.06 55.49
N ARG A 373 -3.32 -48.15 56.17
CA ARG A 373 -2.87 -46.87 55.60
C ARG A 373 -1.77 -47.11 54.57
N GLU A 374 -0.79 -47.96 54.90
CA GLU A 374 0.29 -48.31 53.96
C GLU A 374 -0.25 -48.98 52.70
N GLU A 375 -1.26 -49.85 52.84
CA GLU A 375 -1.93 -50.48 51.71
C GLU A 375 -2.69 -49.44 50.86
N PHE A 376 -3.39 -48.51 51.50
CA PHE A 376 -4.09 -47.40 50.85
C PHE A 376 -3.13 -46.48 50.06
N HIS A 377 -1.99 -46.17 50.65
CA HIS A 377 -0.93 -45.38 50.04
C HIS A 377 -0.34 -46.08 48.81
N LYS A 378 0.06 -47.35 48.95
CA LYS A 378 0.66 -48.14 47.86
C LYS A 378 -0.27 -48.29 46.66
N LEU A 379 -1.56 -48.55 46.89
CA LEU A 379 -2.56 -48.65 45.82
C LEU A 379 -2.72 -47.33 45.07
N TYR A 380 -2.65 -46.20 45.78
CA TYR A 380 -2.72 -44.88 45.15
C TYR A 380 -1.46 -44.53 44.36
N GLU A 381 -0.27 -44.80 44.92
CA GLU A 381 1.01 -44.59 44.24
C GLU A 381 1.10 -45.43 42.97
N GLN A 382 0.72 -46.71 43.04
CA GLN A 382 0.68 -47.57 41.85
C GLN A 382 -0.29 -47.02 40.79
N ALA A 383 -1.46 -46.54 41.19
CA ALA A 383 -2.42 -45.95 40.26
C ALA A 383 -1.96 -44.59 39.70
N ARG A 384 -1.06 -43.86 40.37
CA ARG A 384 -0.60 -42.51 39.99
C ARG A 384 0.73 -42.50 39.24
N TYR A 385 1.70 -43.26 39.72
CA TYR A 385 3.10 -43.27 39.28
C TYR A 385 3.55 -44.64 38.75
N GLY A 386 2.77 -45.71 38.98
CA GLY A 386 3.11 -47.05 38.52
C GLY A 386 3.00 -47.21 36.99
N ASN A 387 3.96 -47.93 36.42
CA ASN A 387 3.96 -48.32 34.99
C ASN A 387 3.05 -49.52 34.70
N VAL A 388 2.60 -50.25 35.73
CA VAL A 388 1.71 -51.42 35.61
C VAL A 388 0.25 -50.99 35.82
N PRO A 389 -0.69 -51.33 34.92
CA PRO A 389 -2.09 -50.99 35.09
C PRO A 389 -2.70 -51.73 36.30
N CYS A 390 -3.43 -51.02 37.16
CA CYS A 390 -4.12 -51.65 38.31
C CYS A 390 -5.27 -52.52 37.82
N THR A 391 -5.52 -53.59 38.54
CA THR A 391 -6.60 -54.54 38.26
C THR A 391 -7.93 -54.07 38.85
N GLN A 392 -9.02 -54.75 38.47
CA GLN A 392 -10.34 -54.46 39.03
C GLN A 392 -10.45 -54.84 40.52
N GLU A 393 -9.63 -55.79 40.98
CA GLU A 393 -9.54 -56.21 42.38
C GLU A 393 -8.92 -55.12 43.25
N ASP A 394 -7.85 -54.46 42.77
CA ASP A 394 -7.22 -53.31 43.43
C ASP A 394 -8.21 -52.16 43.65
N ALA A 395 -9.07 -51.89 42.65
CA ALA A 395 -10.10 -50.87 42.76
C ALA A 395 -11.22 -51.24 43.75
N ARG A 396 -11.52 -52.54 43.93
CA ARG A 396 -12.46 -53.02 44.96
C ARG A 396 -11.82 -52.93 46.35
N ARG A 397 -10.55 -53.29 46.48
CA ARG A 397 -9.78 -53.18 47.73
C ARG A 397 -9.67 -51.73 48.20
N MET A 398 -9.35 -50.81 47.28
CA MET A 398 -9.32 -49.38 47.56
C MET A 398 -10.66 -48.83 48.06
N LYS A 399 -11.79 -49.33 47.51
CA LYS A 399 -13.14 -48.96 47.97
C LYS A 399 -13.45 -49.50 49.37
N GLY A 400 -12.90 -50.67 49.72
CA GLY A 400 -12.99 -51.23 51.06
C GLY A 400 -12.22 -50.36 52.06
N LEU A 401 -10.95 -50.08 51.75
CA LEU A 401 -10.09 -49.22 52.56
C LEU A 401 -10.61 -47.79 52.67
N GLU A 402 -11.30 -47.27 51.64
CA GLU A 402 -11.97 -45.96 51.70
C GLU A 402 -12.95 -45.86 52.89
N ARG A 403 -13.68 -46.95 53.16
CA ARG A 403 -14.75 -47.02 54.17
C ARG A 403 -14.28 -47.36 55.58
N VAL A 404 -13.03 -47.80 55.74
CA VAL A 404 -12.44 -48.04 57.06
C VAL A 404 -12.10 -46.71 57.70
N ASP A 405 -12.61 -46.41 58.89
CA ASP A 405 -12.11 -45.26 59.65
C ASP A 405 -10.76 -45.66 60.24
N PHE A 406 -9.68 -45.03 59.76
CA PHE A 406 -8.33 -45.19 60.30
C PHE A 406 -8.28 -44.42 61.62
N LEU A 407 -8.89 -45.00 62.66
CA LEU A 407 -8.90 -44.46 64.03
C LEU A 407 -7.54 -44.62 64.71
#